data_AF-A0A284RZM6-F1
#
_entry.id   AF-A0A284RZM6-F1
#
_cell.length_a   1.000
_cell.length_b   1.000
_cell.length_c   1.000
_cell.angle_alpha   90.00
_cell.angle_beta   90.00
_cell.angle_gamma   90.00
#
_symmetry.space_group_name_H-M   'P 1'
#
loop_
_entity.id
_entity.type
_entity.pdbx_description
1 polymer ?
#
loop_
_entity_poly.entity_id
_entity_poly.type
_entity_poly.pdbx_seq_one_letter_code
_entity_poly.pdbx_strand_id
1 'polypeptide(L)'
;MENLMKLCKDGSFEAMSSLAKQASQDRVSRRNLLNVLYTNLKFKVEPVQALKEGRLPAVPSSDPKDPLNLSCNSLHALVIGMQGNNQKPFDDVIRPILPAAAFWLSLYCERILIPSRGHEFDQDFHRVSMLVLYALTTRGEFVQKLSLDSPKLLTEYAPFLWLNLSPGRLSWSMSTSLAYDHPKYVVTILVQTLSGSRFGQSWKGCLIARLEENGGAMADMCIRAVVAFSSFQQANPLHELLSMTLVARAIWYLARESPSIHTELLKRNCLRWMCQILRSLMKRRRLTATELSVVIRGFVDVSLYMLLVTQLGHSYIFDALGYGLLPCLLKATERLHWYRRLIQGSSIIEDLRYSAEENISELSETVAAHFMYASILKRSSRFISKAERLGRFPERRNSDGVTIEGLRGAWIYFEDSVVMLNAQKTPEKK
;
A
#
# COMPACT_ATOMS: atom_id res chain seq x y z
N MET A 1 23.61 -11.77 -32.21
CA MET A 1 22.29 -11.13 -32.02
C MET A 1 21.18 -11.77 -32.84
N GLU A 2 21.39 -12.14 -34.10
CA GLU A 2 20.33 -12.74 -34.95
C GLU A 2 19.76 -14.06 -34.40
N ASN A 3 20.63 -14.98 -33.97
CA ASN A 3 20.18 -16.24 -33.34
C ASN A 3 19.35 -15.99 -32.07
N LEU A 4 19.74 -15.01 -31.24
CA LEU A 4 18.97 -14.62 -30.05
C LEU A 4 17.59 -14.08 -30.44
N MET A 5 17.52 -13.22 -31.45
CA MET A 5 16.27 -12.65 -31.94
C MET A 5 15.33 -13.71 -32.52
N LYS A 6 15.88 -14.73 -33.22
CA LYS A 6 15.11 -15.87 -33.72
C LYS A 6 14.51 -16.66 -32.56
N LEU A 7 15.32 -17.04 -31.57
CA LEU A 7 14.87 -17.78 -30.39
C LEU A 7 13.80 -17.00 -29.58
N CYS A 8 13.93 -15.68 -29.49
CA CYS A 8 12.93 -14.83 -28.84
C CYS A 8 11.59 -14.84 -29.57
N LYS A 9 11.61 -14.79 -30.91
CA LYS A 9 10.38 -14.88 -31.74
C LYS A 9 9.76 -16.27 -31.73
N ASP A 10 10.58 -17.30 -31.52
CA ASP A 10 10.17 -18.69 -31.34
C ASP A 10 9.68 -19.00 -29.91
N GLY A 11 9.61 -18.00 -29.02
CA GLY A 11 8.99 -18.14 -27.70
C GLY A 11 9.89 -18.65 -26.58
N SER A 12 11.20 -18.77 -26.81
CA SER A 12 12.16 -19.16 -25.78
C SER A 12 12.18 -18.14 -24.63
N PHE A 13 11.76 -18.58 -23.44
CA PHE A 13 11.75 -17.74 -22.24
C PHE A 13 13.16 -17.29 -21.84
N GLU A 14 14.15 -18.18 -21.92
CA GLU A 14 15.54 -17.86 -21.57
C GLU A 14 16.12 -16.78 -22.50
N ALA A 15 15.89 -16.91 -23.81
CA ALA A 15 16.33 -15.94 -24.79
C ALA A 15 15.69 -14.56 -24.54
N MET A 16 14.37 -14.52 -24.31
CA MET A 16 13.66 -13.28 -24.02
C MET A 16 14.10 -12.66 -22.69
N SER A 17 14.32 -13.48 -21.65
CA SER A 17 14.83 -13.01 -20.37
C SER A 17 16.22 -12.41 -20.47
N SER A 18 17.11 -13.03 -21.27
CA SER A 18 18.44 -12.50 -21.55
C SER A 18 18.35 -11.16 -22.28
N LEU A 19 17.52 -11.06 -23.32
CA LEU A 19 17.31 -9.82 -24.07
C LEU A 19 16.71 -8.73 -23.18
N ALA A 20 15.77 -9.07 -22.30
CA ALA A 20 15.17 -8.14 -21.36
C ALA A 20 16.18 -7.56 -20.35
N LYS A 21 17.07 -8.41 -19.81
CA LYS A 21 18.16 -7.96 -18.95
C LYS A 21 19.10 -7.00 -19.69
N GLN A 22 19.48 -7.31 -20.93
CA GLN A 22 20.33 -6.45 -21.76
C GLN A 22 19.63 -5.13 -22.12
N ALA A 23 18.32 -5.16 -22.36
CA ALA A 23 17.53 -3.96 -22.63
C ALA A 23 17.56 -2.96 -21.46
N SER A 24 17.73 -3.39 -20.21
CA SER A 24 17.89 -2.44 -19.11
C SER A 24 19.18 -1.59 -19.19
N GLN A 25 20.17 -2.05 -19.96
CA GLN A 25 21.51 -1.45 -20.03
C GLN A 25 21.76 -0.73 -21.35
N ASP A 26 21.21 -1.26 -22.45
CA ASP A 26 21.55 -0.81 -23.81
C ASP A 26 20.30 -0.40 -24.63
N ARG A 27 20.45 0.65 -25.46
CA ARG A 27 19.38 1.20 -26.31
C ARG A 27 19.04 0.28 -27.48
N VAL A 28 20.02 -0.38 -28.09
CA VAL A 28 19.78 -1.28 -29.22
C VAL A 28 18.97 -2.49 -28.75
N SER A 29 19.33 -3.05 -27.61
CA SER A 29 18.66 -4.15 -26.95
C SER A 29 17.23 -3.78 -26.54
N ARG A 30 16.96 -2.55 -26.11
CA ARG A 30 15.58 -2.05 -25.89
C ARG A 30 14.74 -2.04 -27.15
N ARG A 31 15.28 -1.53 -28.26
CA ARG A 31 14.58 -1.52 -29.54
C ARG A 31 14.29 -2.94 -30.02
N ASN A 32 15.26 -3.84 -29.87
CA ASN A 32 15.13 -5.25 -30.20
C ASN A 32 14.06 -5.93 -29.34
N LEU A 33 14.05 -5.69 -28.03
CA LEU A 33 13.01 -6.19 -27.13
C LEU A 33 11.64 -5.67 -27.55
N LEU A 34 11.49 -4.37 -27.80
CA LEU A 34 10.24 -3.78 -28.27
C LEU A 34 9.73 -4.47 -29.54
N ASN A 35 10.61 -4.71 -30.52
CA ASN A 35 10.24 -5.41 -31.76
C ASN A 35 9.77 -6.84 -31.50
N VAL A 36 10.44 -7.57 -30.60
CA VAL A 36 10.03 -8.93 -30.20
C VAL A 36 8.67 -8.88 -29.51
N LEU A 37 8.50 -8.02 -28.50
CA LEU A 37 7.24 -7.90 -27.75
C LEU A 37 6.08 -7.50 -28.66
N TYR A 38 6.30 -6.55 -29.57
CA TYR A 38 5.29 -6.12 -30.54
C TYR A 38 4.87 -7.27 -31.46
N THR A 39 5.82 -8.12 -31.86
CA THR A 39 5.54 -9.28 -32.72
C THR A 39 4.81 -10.38 -31.95
N ASN A 40 5.29 -10.71 -30.76
CA ASN A 40 4.82 -11.83 -29.96
C ASN A 40 3.46 -11.56 -29.30
N LEU A 41 3.20 -10.31 -28.90
CA LEU A 41 1.93 -9.89 -28.31
C LEU A 41 0.89 -9.48 -29.36
N LYS A 42 1.27 -9.42 -30.65
CA LYS A 42 0.34 -9.07 -31.73
C LYS A 42 -0.82 -10.06 -31.77
N PHE A 43 -2.02 -9.53 -31.91
CA PHE A 43 -3.25 -10.30 -32.05
C PHE A 43 -3.20 -11.13 -33.35
N LYS A 44 -2.90 -12.43 -33.23
CA LYS A 44 -3.23 -13.38 -34.29
C LYS A 44 -4.74 -13.62 -34.20
N VAL A 45 -5.49 -13.16 -35.21
CA VAL A 45 -6.96 -13.09 -35.19
C VAL A 45 -7.58 -14.45 -34.86
N GLU A 46 -7.17 -15.50 -35.58
CA GLU A 46 -7.69 -16.86 -35.43
C GLU A 46 -7.50 -17.43 -34.01
N PRO A 47 -6.28 -17.48 -33.42
CA PRO A 47 -6.10 -17.90 -32.03
C PRO A 47 -6.88 -17.07 -31.02
N VAL A 48 -6.89 -15.74 -31.17
CA VAL A 48 -7.60 -14.85 -30.26
C VAL A 48 -9.11 -15.10 -30.30
N GLN A 49 -9.66 -15.32 -31.49
CA GLN A 49 -11.08 -15.60 -31.66
C GLN A 49 -11.46 -16.97 -31.09
N ALA A 50 -10.65 -18.01 -31.33
CA ALA A 50 -10.84 -19.32 -30.72
C ALA A 50 -10.85 -19.27 -29.19
N LEU A 51 -9.93 -18.50 -28.59
CA LEU A 51 -9.86 -18.29 -27.14
C LEU A 51 -11.07 -17.53 -26.59
N LYS A 52 -11.57 -16.51 -27.33
CA LYS A 52 -12.81 -15.79 -26.98
C LYS A 52 -14.06 -16.67 -27.08
N GLU A 53 -14.06 -17.64 -27.97
CA GLU A 53 -15.14 -18.65 -28.07
C GLU A 53 -15.04 -19.74 -27.00
N GLY A 54 -14.06 -19.65 -26.08
CA GLY A 54 -13.86 -20.61 -25.01
C GLY A 54 -13.17 -21.90 -25.47
N ARG A 55 -12.69 -21.97 -26.72
CA ARG A 55 -11.97 -23.11 -27.28
C ARG A 55 -10.50 -23.11 -26.88
N LEU A 56 -10.25 -23.03 -25.57
CA LEU A 56 -8.95 -23.39 -25.02
C LEU A 56 -8.72 -24.89 -25.28
N PRO A 57 -7.54 -25.31 -25.76
CA PRO A 57 -7.28 -26.72 -25.98
C PRO A 57 -7.45 -27.49 -24.65
N ALA A 58 -8.09 -28.66 -24.72
CA ALA A 58 -8.31 -29.52 -23.55
C ALA A 58 -6.99 -30.04 -22.95
N VAL A 59 -5.95 -30.15 -23.79
CA VAL A 59 -4.57 -30.40 -23.37
C VAL A 59 -3.76 -29.14 -23.68
N PRO A 60 -3.22 -28.44 -22.66
CA PRO A 60 -2.41 -27.27 -22.89
C PRO A 60 -1.12 -27.64 -23.64
N SER A 61 -0.76 -26.77 -24.59
CA SER A 61 0.44 -26.97 -25.41
C SER A 61 1.69 -26.74 -24.58
N SER A 62 2.70 -27.60 -24.74
CA SER A 62 4.06 -27.36 -24.24
C SER A 62 4.92 -26.57 -25.23
N ASP A 63 4.40 -26.31 -26.44
CA ASP A 63 5.12 -25.56 -27.48
C ASP A 63 5.28 -24.10 -27.03
N PRO A 64 6.51 -23.57 -26.90
CA PRO A 64 6.74 -22.15 -26.59
C PRO A 64 6.19 -21.20 -27.66
N LYS A 65 5.93 -21.68 -28.88
CA LYS A 65 5.33 -20.91 -29.98
C LYS A 65 3.81 -20.81 -29.90
N ASP A 66 3.19 -21.61 -29.02
CA ASP A 66 1.76 -21.49 -28.76
C ASP A 66 1.42 -20.04 -28.34
N PRO A 67 0.35 -19.43 -28.87
CA PRO A 67 0.03 -18.03 -28.60
C PRO A 67 -0.11 -17.67 -27.12
N LEU A 68 -0.62 -18.57 -26.26
CA LEU A 68 -0.71 -18.34 -24.81
C LEU A 68 0.66 -18.39 -24.17
N ASN A 69 1.46 -19.38 -24.54
CA ASN A 69 2.79 -19.54 -23.97
C ASN A 69 3.73 -18.41 -24.38
N LEU A 70 3.69 -18.05 -25.66
CA LEU A 70 4.45 -16.98 -26.26
C LEU A 70 4.12 -15.62 -25.62
N SER A 71 2.83 -15.33 -25.44
CA SER A 71 2.38 -14.09 -24.80
C SER A 71 2.72 -14.05 -23.31
N CYS A 72 2.59 -15.16 -22.58
CA CYS A 72 2.97 -15.26 -21.17
C CYS A 72 4.47 -15.02 -20.98
N ASN A 73 5.32 -15.71 -21.75
CA ASN A 73 6.76 -15.53 -21.71
C ASN A 73 7.18 -14.10 -22.10
N SER A 74 6.50 -13.50 -23.08
CA SER A 74 6.75 -12.12 -23.52
C SER A 74 6.40 -11.10 -22.43
N LEU A 75 5.25 -11.26 -21.76
CA LEU A 75 4.85 -10.41 -20.64
C LEU A 75 5.77 -10.57 -19.42
N HIS A 76 6.23 -11.78 -19.15
CA HIS A 76 7.22 -12.02 -18.10
C HIS A 76 8.56 -11.34 -18.43
N ALA A 77 9.03 -11.45 -19.68
CA ALA A 77 10.23 -10.77 -20.14
C ALA A 77 10.11 -9.24 -20.08
N LEU A 78 8.92 -8.69 -20.39
CA LEU A 78 8.65 -7.27 -20.20
C LEU A 78 8.91 -6.83 -18.75
N VAL A 79 8.39 -7.57 -17.76
CA VAL A 79 8.61 -7.27 -16.34
C VAL A 79 10.09 -7.34 -15.96
N ILE A 80 10.82 -8.34 -16.44
CA ILE A 80 12.27 -8.47 -16.19
C ILE A 80 13.00 -7.21 -16.69
N GLY A 81 12.64 -6.73 -17.88
CA GLY A 81 13.22 -5.52 -18.45
C GLY A 81 12.90 -4.27 -17.61
N MET A 82 11.67 -4.16 -17.10
CA MET A 82 11.22 -3.05 -16.27
C MET A 82 11.89 -3.00 -14.89
N GLN A 83 12.32 -4.13 -14.36
CA GLN A 83 12.98 -4.22 -13.06
C GLN A 83 14.47 -3.78 -13.10
N GLY A 84 15.02 -3.52 -14.28
CA GLY A 84 16.39 -3.05 -14.42
C GLY A 84 16.60 -1.57 -14.04
N ASN A 85 17.86 -1.17 -13.91
CA ASN A 85 18.24 0.12 -13.31
C ASN A 85 17.79 1.39 -14.08
N ASN A 86 17.39 1.27 -15.36
CA ASN A 86 16.98 2.40 -16.19
C ASN A 86 15.47 2.42 -16.45
N GLN A 87 14.73 3.01 -15.51
CA GLN A 87 13.26 3.03 -15.50
C GLN A 87 12.61 3.93 -16.56
N LYS A 88 13.03 5.20 -16.70
CA LYS A 88 12.44 6.16 -17.67
C LYS A 88 12.50 5.70 -19.14
N PRO A 89 13.64 5.19 -19.64
CA PRO A 89 13.75 4.79 -21.04
C PRO A 89 12.99 3.52 -21.41
N PHE A 90 12.39 2.84 -20.42
CA PHE A 90 11.57 1.65 -20.60
C PHE A 90 10.08 1.98 -20.74
N ASP A 91 9.63 3.16 -20.31
CA ASP A 91 8.24 3.60 -20.49
C ASP A 91 7.90 3.74 -22.00
N ASP A 92 8.88 4.13 -22.82
CA ASP A 92 8.77 4.18 -24.29
C ASP A 92 8.55 2.79 -24.93
N VAL A 93 8.99 1.72 -24.26
CA VAL A 93 8.74 0.33 -24.68
C VAL A 93 7.33 -0.10 -24.29
N ILE A 94 6.83 0.33 -23.13
CA ILE A 94 5.53 -0.07 -22.58
C ILE A 94 4.37 0.61 -23.30
N ARG A 95 4.46 1.91 -23.55
CA ARG A 95 3.40 2.71 -24.19
C ARG A 95 2.79 2.07 -25.45
N PRO A 96 3.58 1.58 -26.43
CA PRO A 96 3.05 0.96 -27.64
C PRO A 96 2.47 -0.45 -27.40
N ILE A 97 2.95 -1.18 -26.40
CA ILE A 97 2.49 -2.56 -26.12
C ILE A 97 1.39 -2.63 -25.06
N LEU A 98 1.10 -1.53 -24.36
CA LEU A 98 0.13 -1.49 -23.26
C LEU A 98 -1.25 -2.07 -23.64
N PRO A 99 -1.85 -1.74 -24.81
CA PRO A 99 -3.14 -2.33 -25.19
C PRO A 99 -3.07 -3.86 -25.34
N ALA A 100 -1.98 -4.37 -25.91
CA ALA A 100 -1.77 -5.81 -26.07
C ALA A 100 -1.54 -6.49 -24.72
N ALA A 101 -0.77 -5.87 -23.82
CA ALA A 101 -0.58 -6.38 -22.47
C ALA A 101 -1.89 -6.43 -21.68
N ALA A 102 -2.69 -5.36 -21.71
CA ALA A 102 -4.00 -5.31 -21.06
C ALA A 102 -4.97 -6.37 -21.61
N PHE A 103 -4.96 -6.58 -22.92
CA PHE A 103 -5.75 -7.63 -23.57
C PHE A 103 -5.37 -9.02 -23.08
N TRP A 104 -4.07 -9.38 -23.12
CA TRP A 104 -3.63 -10.71 -22.71
C TRP A 104 -3.89 -10.97 -21.22
N LEU A 105 -3.66 -9.97 -20.36
CA LEU A 105 -4.02 -10.07 -18.94
C LEU A 105 -5.51 -10.33 -18.73
N SER A 106 -6.36 -9.61 -19.46
CA SER A 106 -7.82 -9.81 -19.42
C SER A 106 -8.19 -11.22 -19.86
N LEU A 107 -7.57 -11.71 -20.93
CA LEU A 107 -7.81 -13.06 -21.44
C LEU A 107 -7.38 -14.15 -20.43
N TYR A 108 -6.22 -13.99 -19.78
CA TYR A 108 -5.79 -14.91 -18.73
C TYR A 108 -6.79 -14.94 -17.57
N CYS A 109 -7.27 -13.76 -17.15
CA CYS A 109 -8.26 -13.68 -16.09
C CYS A 109 -9.57 -14.35 -16.49
N GLU A 110 -10.14 -14.00 -17.63
CA GLU A 110 -11.43 -14.50 -18.10
C GLU A 110 -11.45 -16.01 -18.39
N ARG A 111 -10.35 -16.55 -18.93
CA ARG A 111 -10.36 -17.89 -19.52
C ARG A 111 -9.56 -18.92 -18.73
N ILE A 112 -8.59 -18.48 -17.93
CA ILE A 112 -7.69 -19.37 -17.20
C ILE A 112 -7.87 -19.23 -15.69
N LEU A 113 -7.74 -18.01 -15.17
CA LEU A 113 -7.64 -17.79 -13.73
C LEU A 113 -9.00 -17.80 -13.03
N ILE A 114 -9.99 -17.04 -13.51
CA ILE A 114 -11.34 -17.01 -12.93
C ILE A 114 -12.01 -18.40 -12.99
N PRO A 115 -11.94 -19.13 -14.13
CA PRO A 115 -12.44 -20.50 -14.19
C PRO A 115 -11.56 -21.53 -13.43
N SER A 116 -10.52 -21.10 -12.72
CA SER A 116 -9.60 -21.96 -11.94
C SER A 116 -8.85 -23.03 -12.75
N ARG A 117 -8.67 -22.80 -14.05
CA ARG A 117 -7.95 -23.69 -14.99
C ARG A 117 -6.44 -23.51 -14.98
N GLY A 118 -5.91 -22.62 -14.14
CA GLY A 118 -4.47 -22.35 -14.05
C GLY A 118 -3.62 -23.60 -13.76
N HIS A 119 -4.19 -24.60 -13.08
CA HIS A 119 -3.53 -25.87 -12.79
C HIS A 119 -3.22 -26.72 -14.04
N GLU A 120 -3.95 -26.49 -15.14
CA GLU A 120 -3.78 -27.23 -16.39
C GLU A 120 -2.45 -26.88 -17.08
N PHE A 121 -1.95 -25.65 -16.95
CA PHE A 121 -0.83 -25.13 -17.75
C PHE A 121 0.46 -25.02 -16.95
N ASP A 122 1.61 -25.56 -17.34
CA ASP A 122 2.87 -25.42 -16.57
C ASP A 122 3.24 -23.98 -16.15
N GLN A 123 2.79 -22.99 -16.92
CA GLN A 123 3.05 -21.57 -16.68
C GLN A 123 2.27 -21.01 -15.49
N ASP A 124 2.92 -20.14 -14.71
CA ASP A 124 2.31 -19.42 -13.59
C ASP A 124 1.65 -18.11 -14.05
N PHE A 125 0.48 -18.24 -14.70
CA PHE A 125 -0.30 -17.11 -15.19
C PHE A 125 -0.70 -16.13 -14.09
N HIS A 126 -0.93 -16.61 -12.86
CA HIS A 126 -1.32 -15.76 -11.75
C HIS A 126 -0.15 -14.83 -11.36
N ARG A 127 1.04 -15.39 -11.13
CA ARG A 127 2.23 -14.60 -10.79
C ARG A 127 2.60 -13.62 -11.90
N VAL A 128 2.60 -14.06 -13.15
CA VAL A 128 2.91 -13.17 -14.29
C VAL A 128 1.88 -12.04 -14.37
N SER A 129 0.59 -12.34 -14.21
CA SER A 129 -0.45 -11.32 -14.23
C SER A 129 -0.29 -10.30 -13.11
N MET A 130 0.00 -10.75 -11.89
CA MET A 130 0.27 -9.88 -10.74
C MET A 130 1.50 -9.00 -10.96
N LEU A 131 2.58 -9.57 -11.49
CA LEU A 131 3.81 -8.84 -11.78
C LEU A 131 3.63 -7.76 -12.85
N VAL A 132 2.95 -8.09 -13.94
CA VAL A 132 2.68 -7.13 -15.02
C VAL A 132 1.74 -6.03 -14.50
N LEU A 133 0.67 -6.39 -13.80
CA LEU A 133 -0.25 -5.42 -13.24
C LEU A 133 0.45 -4.47 -12.25
N TYR A 134 1.31 -5.01 -11.37
CA TYR A 134 2.17 -4.21 -10.50
C TYR A 134 3.05 -3.26 -11.32
N ALA A 135 3.74 -3.77 -12.34
CA ALA A 135 4.63 -2.98 -13.15
C ALA A 135 3.90 -1.84 -13.88
N LEU A 136 2.73 -2.11 -14.46
CA LEU A 136 1.91 -1.11 -15.15
C LEU A 136 1.35 -0.06 -14.20
N THR A 137 0.86 -0.45 -13.03
CA THR A 137 0.18 0.46 -12.09
C THR A 137 1.13 1.30 -11.24
N THR A 138 2.42 0.96 -11.18
CA THR A 138 3.44 1.87 -10.62
C THR A 138 3.64 3.16 -11.42
N ARG A 139 3.00 3.28 -12.59
CA ARG A 139 2.98 4.48 -13.44
C ARG A 139 1.56 5.04 -13.52
N GLY A 140 1.34 6.21 -12.91
CA GLY A 140 0.00 6.83 -12.88
C GLY A 140 -0.61 7.08 -14.26
N GLU A 141 0.20 7.39 -15.28
CA GLU A 141 -0.30 7.56 -16.67
C GLU A 141 -0.90 6.28 -17.26
N PHE A 142 -0.35 5.11 -16.91
CA PHE A 142 -0.87 3.83 -17.39
C PHE A 142 -2.12 3.41 -16.63
N VAL A 143 -2.23 3.74 -15.33
CA VAL A 143 -3.50 3.55 -14.60
C VAL A 143 -4.63 4.31 -15.28
N GLN A 144 -4.40 5.57 -15.67
CA GLN A 144 -5.38 6.37 -16.39
C GLN A 144 -5.77 5.72 -17.73
N LYS A 145 -4.79 5.26 -18.50
CA LYS A 145 -5.07 4.61 -19.80
C LYS A 145 -5.82 3.28 -19.64
N LEU A 146 -5.41 2.44 -18.70
CA LEU A 146 -6.11 1.19 -18.37
C LEU A 146 -7.55 1.44 -17.93
N SER A 147 -7.79 2.51 -17.17
CA SER A 147 -9.14 2.84 -16.72
C SER A 147 -10.11 3.25 -17.85
N LEU A 148 -9.58 3.73 -18.98
CA LEU A 148 -10.35 4.10 -20.16
C LEU A 148 -10.50 2.91 -21.11
N ASP A 149 -9.40 2.22 -21.41
CA ASP A 149 -9.35 1.21 -22.47
C ASP A 149 -9.72 -0.20 -21.97
N SER A 150 -9.54 -0.49 -20.67
CA SER A 150 -9.72 -1.82 -20.09
C SER A 150 -10.13 -1.75 -18.61
N PRO A 151 -11.25 -1.09 -18.27
CA PRO A 151 -11.64 -0.83 -16.87
C PRO A 151 -11.80 -2.11 -16.05
N LYS A 152 -12.30 -3.20 -16.66
CA LYS A 152 -12.45 -4.52 -15.99
C LYS A 152 -11.16 -5.06 -15.41
N LEU A 153 -10.01 -4.75 -16.03
CA LEU A 153 -8.71 -5.19 -15.52
C LEU A 153 -8.46 -4.59 -14.13
N LEU A 154 -8.88 -3.35 -13.90
CA LEU A 154 -8.74 -2.67 -12.60
C LEU A 154 -9.90 -3.00 -11.66
N THR A 155 -11.13 -3.11 -12.16
CA THR A 155 -12.33 -3.22 -11.30
C THR A 155 -12.73 -4.64 -10.96
N GLU A 156 -12.52 -5.62 -11.84
CA GLU A 156 -12.96 -7.01 -11.65
C GLU A 156 -11.76 -7.94 -11.47
N TYR A 157 -10.81 -7.88 -12.39
CA TYR A 157 -9.73 -8.86 -12.47
C TYR A 157 -8.65 -8.61 -11.43
N ALA A 158 -8.28 -7.36 -11.18
CA ALA A 158 -7.30 -7.05 -10.16
C ALA A 158 -7.75 -7.47 -8.74
N PRO A 159 -8.96 -7.14 -8.25
CA PRO A 159 -9.45 -7.67 -6.97
C PRO A 159 -9.47 -9.20 -6.92
N PHE A 160 -9.87 -9.86 -8.02
CA PHE A 160 -9.83 -11.33 -8.10
C PHE A 160 -8.40 -11.86 -7.89
N LEU A 161 -7.41 -11.30 -8.60
CA LEU A 161 -6.00 -11.69 -8.48
C LEU A 161 -5.46 -11.45 -7.07
N TRP A 162 -5.85 -10.34 -6.42
CA TRP A 162 -5.34 -9.98 -5.08
C TRP A 162 -5.86 -10.90 -3.97
N LEU A 163 -7.07 -11.44 -4.13
CA LEU A 163 -7.77 -12.14 -3.05
C LEU A 163 -7.84 -13.65 -3.27
N ASN A 164 -7.65 -14.13 -4.50
CA ASN A 164 -7.74 -15.55 -4.85
C ASN A 164 -6.39 -16.11 -5.31
N LEU A 165 -5.47 -16.26 -4.35
CA LEU A 165 -4.24 -17.02 -4.54
C LEU A 165 -4.56 -18.52 -4.65
N SER A 166 -4.19 -19.17 -5.76
CA SER A 166 -4.47 -20.59 -5.97
C SER A 166 -3.77 -21.49 -4.92
N PRO A 167 -4.52 -22.24 -4.11
CA PRO A 167 -3.98 -23.17 -3.13
C PRO A 167 -3.59 -24.47 -3.85
N GLY A 168 -2.39 -24.56 -4.41
CA GLY A 168 -1.95 -25.83 -5.04
C GLY A 168 -0.67 -25.77 -5.85
N ARG A 169 -0.33 -24.62 -6.44
CA ARG A 169 1.00 -24.38 -7.07
C ARG A 169 2.05 -23.80 -6.14
N LEU A 170 1.70 -23.74 -4.86
CA LEU A 170 2.58 -23.40 -3.75
C LEU A 170 3.24 -24.68 -3.17
N SER A 171 3.09 -25.80 -3.87
CA SER A 171 3.70 -27.07 -3.55
C SER A 171 5.23 -27.01 -3.68
N TRP A 172 5.88 -26.93 -2.52
CA TRP A 172 7.25 -27.42 -2.28
C TRP A 172 8.41 -26.56 -2.83
N SER A 173 8.53 -25.34 -2.31
CA SER A 173 9.73 -24.88 -1.59
C SER A 173 9.46 -23.48 -1.04
N MET A 174 9.59 -23.33 0.28
CA MET A 174 9.59 -22.02 0.91
C MET A 174 10.70 -21.16 0.29
N SER A 175 10.33 -20.21 -0.56
CA SER A 175 11.04 -18.94 -0.61
C SER A 175 10.22 -17.93 0.17
N THR A 176 10.83 -17.37 1.21
CA THR A 176 10.34 -16.21 1.96
C THR A 176 9.97 -15.02 1.06
N SER A 177 10.40 -15.04 -0.21
CA SER A 177 10.07 -14.07 -1.26
C SER A 177 8.58 -14.01 -1.58
N LEU A 178 7.87 -15.14 -1.78
CA LEU A 178 6.49 -15.07 -2.31
C LEU A 178 5.47 -14.57 -1.27
N ALA A 179 5.63 -14.97 0.00
CA ALA A 179 4.82 -14.46 1.11
C ALA A 179 4.99 -12.95 1.33
N TYR A 180 6.12 -12.39 0.87
CA TYR A 180 6.41 -10.97 0.88
C TYR A 180 5.96 -10.26 -0.40
N ASP A 181 6.23 -10.86 -1.57
CA ASP A 181 6.04 -10.27 -2.88
C ASP A 181 4.58 -10.06 -3.21
N HIS A 182 3.71 -11.03 -2.92
CA HIS A 182 2.30 -10.88 -3.24
C HIS A 182 1.64 -9.72 -2.45
N PRO A 183 1.71 -9.65 -1.10
CA PRO A 183 1.21 -8.49 -0.37
C PRO A 183 1.86 -7.18 -0.81
N LYS A 184 3.16 -7.17 -1.13
CA LYS A 184 3.84 -6.00 -1.68
C LYS A 184 3.20 -5.53 -2.99
N TYR A 185 2.93 -6.43 -3.92
CA TYR A 185 2.33 -6.08 -5.20
C TYR A 185 0.92 -5.53 -4.99
N VAL A 186 0.08 -6.23 -4.22
CA VAL A 186 -1.29 -5.80 -3.95
C VAL A 186 -1.33 -4.41 -3.31
N VAL A 187 -0.60 -4.19 -2.22
CA VAL A 187 -0.59 -2.91 -1.50
C VAL A 187 -0.04 -1.79 -2.40
N THR A 188 0.97 -2.08 -3.24
CA THR A 188 1.51 -1.07 -4.17
C THR A 188 0.48 -0.70 -5.23
N ILE A 189 -0.11 -1.69 -5.89
CA ILE A 189 -1.13 -1.47 -6.92
C ILE A 189 -2.29 -0.66 -6.33
N LEU A 190 -2.74 -1.03 -5.14
CA LEU A 190 -3.85 -0.40 -4.45
C LEU A 190 -3.56 1.06 -4.10
N VAL A 191 -2.40 1.36 -3.52
CA VAL A 191 -2.02 2.74 -3.24
C VAL A 191 -1.96 3.56 -4.53
N GLN A 192 -1.37 3.04 -5.60
CA GLN A 192 -1.25 3.78 -6.86
C GLN A 192 -2.60 4.01 -7.54
N THR A 193 -3.50 3.03 -7.48
CA THR A 193 -4.85 3.14 -8.05
C THR A 193 -5.75 4.08 -7.24
N LEU A 194 -5.61 4.11 -5.90
CA LEU A 194 -6.45 4.95 -5.04
C LEU A 194 -5.90 6.37 -4.83
N SER A 195 -4.59 6.58 -4.95
CA SER A 195 -3.94 7.88 -4.70
C SER A 195 -4.17 8.96 -5.78
N GLY A 196 -4.70 8.58 -6.95
CA GLY A 196 -4.97 9.52 -8.05
C GLY A 196 -6.18 10.42 -7.79
N SER A 197 -5.94 11.70 -7.51
CA SER A 197 -6.98 12.74 -7.39
C SER A 197 -7.33 13.37 -8.75
N ARG A 198 -7.93 12.60 -9.66
CA ARG A 198 -8.66 13.19 -10.78
C ARG A 198 -10.11 12.71 -10.71
N PHE A 199 -10.93 13.58 -10.11
CA PHE A 199 -12.37 13.45 -9.94
C PHE A 199 -13.07 13.07 -11.25
N GLY A 200 -14.07 12.18 -11.17
CA GLY A 200 -14.93 11.77 -12.30
C GLY A 200 -14.83 10.31 -12.73
N GLN A 201 -14.20 9.43 -11.95
CA GLN A 201 -13.87 8.07 -12.38
C GLN A 201 -14.82 7.02 -11.78
N SER A 202 -15.94 6.75 -12.48
CA SER A 202 -16.89 5.68 -12.16
C SER A 202 -16.22 4.33 -11.87
N TRP A 203 -15.11 4.03 -12.55
CA TRP A 203 -14.34 2.80 -12.33
C TRP A 203 -13.76 2.70 -10.91
N LYS A 204 -13.35 3.82 -10.28
CA LYS A 204 -12.82 3.77 -8.90
C LYS A 204 -13.91 3.36 -7.92
N GLY A 205 -15.13 3.87 -8.11
CA GLY A 205 -16.30 3.43 -7.35
C GLY A 205 -16.60 1.94 -7.54
N CYS A 206 -16.54 1.45 -8.78
CA CYS A 206 -16.68 0.02 -9.06
C CYS A 206 -15.59 -0.84 -8.38
N LEU A 207 -14.34 -0.39 -8.41
CA LEU A 207 -13.24 -1.06 -7.70
C LEU A 207 -13.53 -1.11 -6.20
N ILE A 208 -13.91 0.02 -5.58
CA ILE A 208 -14.23 0.06 -4.15
C ILE A 208 -15.39 -0.89 -3.83
N ALA A 209 -16.48 -0.86 -4.59
CA ALA A 209 -17.62 -1.76 -4.39
C ALA A 209 -17.21 -3.25 -4.44
N ARG A 210 -16.32 -3.62 -5.38
CA ARG A 210 -15.78 -4.99 -5.47
C ARG A 210 -14.88 -5.37 -4.29
N LEU A 211 -14.14 -4.41 -3.76
CA LEU A 211 -13.36 -4.62 -2.53
C LEU A 211 -14.26 -4.72 -1.30
N GLU A 212 -15.39 -3.99 -1.26
CA GLU A 212 -16.38 -4.07 -0.19
C GLU A 212 -17.06 -5.44 -0.13
N GLU A 213 -17.39 -6.03 -1.28
CA GLU A 213 -17.89 -7.41 -1.39
C GLU A 213 -16.96 -8.41 -0.67
N ASN A 214 -15.65 -8.11 -0.63
CA ASN A 214 -14.62 -8.95 -0.02
C ASN A 214 -13.88 -8.24 1.13
N GLY A 215 -14.56 -7.31 1.82
CA GLY A 215 -13.91 -6.41 2.79
C GLY A 215 -13.11 -7.12 3.88
N GLY A 216 -13.60 -8.26 4.36
CA GLY A 216 -12.89 -9.08 5.33
C GLY A 216 -11.56 -9.62 4.79
N ALA A 217 -11.56 -10.23 3.60
CA ALA A 217 -10.36 -10.77 2.95
C ALA A 217 -9.34 -9.66 2.62
N MET A 218 -9.85 -8.48 2.24
CA MET A 218 -9.05 -7.30 1.96
C MET A 218 -8.36 -6.77 3.23
N ALA A 219 -9.09 -6.67 4.34
CA ALA A 219 -8.54 -6.31 5.64
C ALA A 219 -7.49 -7.34 6.12
N ASP A 220 -7.75 -8.64 5.95
CA ASP A 220 -6.79 -9.71 6.24
C ASP A 220 -5.53 -9.61 5.36
N MET A 221 -5.65 -9.18 4.11
CA MET A 221 -4.50 -8.97 3.22
C MET A 221 -3.61 -7.82 3.72
N CYS A 222 -4.20 -6.68 4.12
CA CYS A 222 -3.44 -5.57 4.69
C CYS A 222 -2.70 -5.97 5.97
N ILE A 223 -3.33 -6.75 6.85
CA ILE A 223 -2.70 -7.23 8.09
C ILE A 223 -1.58 -8.22 7.80
N ARG A 224 -1.82 -9.18 6.89
CA ARG A 224 -0.79 -10.11 6.42
C ARG A 224 0.40 -9.36 5.83
N ALA A 225 0.19 -8.24 5.13
CA ALA A 225 1.28 -7.41 4.63
C ALA A 225 2.15 -6.84 5.76
N VAL A 226 1.55 -6.30 6.83
CA VAL A 226 2.31 -5.82 8.01
C VAL A 226 3.15 -6.94 8.62
N VAL A 227 2.55 -8.12 8.81
CA VAL A 227 3.24 -9.29 9.37
C VAL A 227 4.40 -9.70 8.47
N ALA A 228 4.14 -9.92 7.17
CA ALA A 228 5.14 -10.33 6.20
C ALA A 228 6.33 -9.35 6.15
N PHE A 229 6.05 -8.04 6.15
CA PHE A 229 7.10 -7.01 6.09
C PHE A 229 7.88 -6.89 7.40
N SER A 230 7.27 -7.23 8.53
CA SER A 230 7.97 -7.23 9.83
C SER A 230 8.86 -8.45 10.04
N SER A 231 8.48 -9.60 9.48
CA SER A 231 9.23 -10.87 9.59
C SER A 231 10.32 -11.02 8.55
N PHE A 232 10.19 -10.33 7.41
CA PHE A 232 11.12 -10.46 6.30
C PHE A 232 12.38 -9.61 6.57
N GLN A 233 13.46 -10.28 7.01
CA GLN A 233 14.75 -9.64 7.22
C GLN A 233 15.37 -9.25 5.88
N GLN A 234 15.25 -7.97 5.52
CA GLN A 234 15.90 -7.43 4.33
C GLN A 234 17.31 -6.96 4.68
N ALA A 235 18.26 -7.24 3.77
CA ALA A 235 19.59 -6.67 3.82
C ALA A 235 19.59 -5.13 3.76
N ASN A 236 18.53 -4.53 3.21
CA ASN A 236 18.36 -3.08 3.10
C ASN A 236 17.24 -2.56 4.03
N PRO A 237 17.59 -1.86 5.12
CA PRO A 237 16.63 -1.27 6.06
C PRO A 237 15.66 -0.25 5.43
N LEU A 238 15.98 0.33 4.27
CA LEU A 238 15.10 1.26 3.55
C LEU A 238 13.88 0.55 2.95
N HIS A 239 14.04 -0.68 2.48
CA HIS A 239 12.94 -1.42 1.85
C HIS A 239 11.88 -1.85 2.88
N GLU A 240 12.28 -2.16 4.12
CA GLU A 240 11.36 -2.41 5.23
C GLU A 240 10.54 -1.14 5.51
N LEU A 241 11.20 0.02 5.62
CA LEU A 241 10.53 1.30 5.85
C LEU A 241 9.54 1.65 4.74
N LEU A 242 9.94 1.49 3.48
CA LEU A 242 9.08 1.75 2.33
C LEU A 242 7.82 0.86 2.36
N SER A 243 8.00 -0.41 2.68
CA SER A 243 6.90 -1.37 2.73
C SER A 243 5.94 -1.07 3.88
N MET A 244 6.46 -0.72 5.06
CA MET A 244 5.63 -0.30 6.21
C MET A 244 4.84 0.98 5.92
N THR A 245 5.48 1.99 5.34
CA THR A 245 4.82 3.24 4.92
C THR A 245 3.73 2.95 3.88
N LEU A 246 3.99 2.06 2.93
CA LEU A 246 3.02 1.69 1.90
C LEU A 246 1.77 1.01 2.48
N VAL A 247 1.91 0.15 3.49
CA VAL A 247 0.75 -0.48 4.16
C VAL A 247 -0.06 0.53 4.94
N ALA A 248 0.58 1.44 5.69
CA ALA A 248 -0.13 2.51 6.39
C ALA A 248 -0.97 3.35 5.42
N ARG A 249 -0.39 3.69 4.27
CA ARG A 249 -1.08 4.43 3.21
C ARG A 249 -2.25 3.66 2.62
N ALA A 250 -2.09 2.36 2.36
CA ALA A 250 -3.17 1.51 1.87
C ALA A 250 -4.35 1.45 2.85
N ILE A 251 -4.05 1.22 4.14
CA ILE A 251 -5.05 1.20 5.21
C ILE A 251 -5.80 2.53 5.27
N TRP A 252 -5.07 3.65 5.24
CA TRP A 252 -5.67 4.97 5.25
C TRP A 252 -6.60 5.21 4.05
N TYR A 253 -6.14 4.92 2.82
CA TYR A 253 -6.98 5.08 1.63
C TYR A 253 -8.23 4.21 1.68
N LEU A 254 -8.10 2.93 2.05
CA LEU A 254 -9.26 2.03 2.15
C LEU A 254 -10.26 2.50 3.19
N ALA A 255 -9.78 2.91 4.37
CA ALA A 255 -10.65 3.37 5.45
C ALA A 255 -11.39 4.66 5.07
N ARG A 256 -10.72 5.56 4.33
CA ARG A 256 -11.30 6.81 3.86
C ARG A 256 -12.34 6.59 2.75
N GLU A 257 -12.05 5.68 1.82
CA GLU A 257 -12.88 5.47 0.64
C GLU A 257 -14.05 4.50 0.89
N SER A 258 -13.97 3.66 1.93
CA SER A 258 -15.01 2.68 2.27
C SER A 258 -15.21 2.51 3.78
N PRO A 259 -16.37 2.94 4.32
CA PRO A 259 -16.75 2.66 5.71
C PRO A 259 -16.89 1.16 6.02
N SER A 260 -17.30 0.36 5.03
CA SER A 260 -17.46 -1.09 5.18
C SER A 260 -16.11 -1.77 5.40
N ILE A 261 -15.12 -1.49 4.55
CA ILE A 261 -13.76 -2.02 4.70
C ILE A 261 -13.11 -1.49 5.98
N HIS A 262 -13.36 -0.22 6.34
CA HIS A 262 -12.89 0.34 7.60
C HIS A 262 -13.40 -0.46 8.81
N THR A 263 -14.67 -0.83 8.82
CA THR A 263 -15.27 -1.65 9.89
C THR A 263 -14.58 -3.02 9.99
N GLU A 264 -14.29 -3.66 8.85
CA GLU A 264 -13.57 -4.94 8.80
C GLU A 264 -12.11 -4.83 9.27
N LEU A 265 -11.43 -3.72 8.98
CA LEU A 265 -10.10 -3.40 9.51
C LEU A 265 -10.14 -3.23 11.04
N LEU A 266 -11.15 -2.53 11.55
CA LEU A 266 -11.32 -2.30 13.00
C LEU A 266 -11.57 -3.62 13.75
N LYS A 267 -12.44 -4.49 13.24
CA LYS A 267 -12.69 -5.84 13.80
C LYS A 267 -11.40 -6.67 13.95
N ARG A 268 -10.41 -6.43 13.09
CA ARG A 268 -9.11 -7.13 13.08
C ARG A 268 -8.00 -6.36 13.79
N ASN A 269 -8.35 -5.42 14.68
CA ASN A 269 -7.42 -4.62 15.47
C ASN A 269 -6.43 -3.80 14.62
N CYS A 270 -6.88 -3.22 13.50
CA CYS A 270 -6.06 -2.37 12.64
C CYS A 270 -5.27 -1.30 13.41
N LEU A 271 -5.85 -0.70 14.46
CA LEU A 271 -5.17 0.25 15.34
C LEU A 271 -3.86 -0.30 15.93
N ARG A 272 -3.86 -1.56 16.39
CA ARG A 272 -2.66 -2.24 16.90
C ARG A 272 -1.61 -2.41 15.80
N TRP A 273 -2.03 -2.73 14.58
CA TRP A 273 -1.13 -2.86 13.44
C TRP A 273 -0.54 -1.52 13.01
N MET A 274 -1.32 -0.43 13.06
CA MET A 274 -0.81 0.93 12.87
C MET A 274 0.18 1.33 13.96
N CYS A 275 -0.02 0.92 15.23
CA CYS A 275 1.03 1.06 16.26
C CYS A 275 2.31 0.33 15.87
N GLN A 276 2.18 -0.89 15.35
CA GLN A 276 3.31 -1.73 15.00
C GLN A 276 4.11 -1.12 13.83
N ILE A 277 3.41 -0.62 12.81
CA ILE A 277 4.02 0.15 11.71
C ILE A 277 4.80 1.34 12.29
N LEU A 278 4.14 2.13 13.15
CA LEU A 278 4.77 3.30 13.77
C LEU A 278 6.02 2.91 14.57
N ARG A 279 5.98 1.84 15.36
CA ARG A 279 7.14 1.33 16.10
C ARG A 279 8.27 0.88 15.16
N SER A 280 7.95 0.24 14.04
CA SER A 280 8.93 -0.16 13.02
C SER A 280 9.61 1.04 12.38
N LEU A 281 8.84 2.05 11.96
CA LEU A 281 9.36 3.33 11.45
C LEU A 281 10.22 4.05 12.51
N MET A 282 9.91 3.82 13.79
CA MET A 282 10.53 4.43 14.95
C MET A 282 11.57 3.56 15.66
N LYS A 283 12.09 2.50 15.03
CA LYS A 283 13.22 1.72 15.57
C LYS A 283 14.44 2.63 15.79
N ARG A 284 15.06 2.60 16.97
CA ARG A 284 16.21 3.46 17.33
C ARG A 284 17.41 3.10 16.44
N ARG A 285 17.67 3.94 15.43
CA ARG A 285 18.82 3.87 14.53
C ARG A 285 19.12 5.24 13.94
N ARG A 286 20.34 5.45 13.45
CA ARG A 286 20.66 6.64 12.64
C ARG A 286 20.00 6.47 11.27
N LEU A 287 19.23 7.46 10.85
CA LEU A 287 18.55 7.48 9.56
C LEU A 287 19.35 8.33 8.57
N THR A 288 19.46 7.86 7.34
CA THR A 288 19.86 8.68 6.20
C THR A 288 18.75 9.67 5.83
N ALA A 289 19.06 10.69 5.01
CA ALA A 289 18.06 11.66 4.55
C ALA A 289 16.90 10.97 3.78
N THR A 290 17.21 9.95 2.96
CA THR A 290 16.22 9.18 2.21
C THR A 290 15.32 8.37 3.14
N GLU A 291 15.88 7.67 4.12
CA GLU A 291 15.09 6.91 5.10
C GLU A 291 14.21 7.83 5.94
N LEU A 292 14.73 9.00 6.34
CA LEU A 292 13.97 9.99 7.09
C LEU A 292 12.75 10.49 6.30
N SER A 293 12.90 10.76 5.00
CA SER A 293 11.78 11.14 4.14
C SER A 293 10.68 10.07 4.11
N VAL A 294 11.07 8.79 4.02
CA VAL A 294 10.12 7.65 4.01
C VAL A 294 9.42 7.52 5.36
N VAL A 295 10.15 7.70 6.47
CA VAL A 295 9.59 7.66 7.83
C VAL A 295 8.59 8.78 8.04
N ILE A 296 8.90 10.01 7.63
CA ILE A 296 7.98 11.15 7.76
C ILE A 296 6.70 10.91 6.95
N ARG A 297 6.79 10.36 5.73
CA ARG A 297 5.61 10.00 4.94
C ARG A 297 4.73 8.97 5.63
N GLY A 298 5.34 7.88 6.13
CA GLY A 298 4.60 6.86 6.88
C GLY A 298 3.97 7.43 8.15
N PHE A 299 4.63 8.41 8.77
CA PHE A 299 4.09 9.11 9.92
C PHE A 299 2.86 9.96 9.59
N VAL A 300 2.89 10.70 8.48
CA VAL A 300 1.72 11.43 7.95
C VAL A 300 0.58 10.45 7.65
N ASP A 301 0.85 9.34 6.95
CA ASP A 301 -0.18 8.36 6.61
C ASP A 301 -0.82 7.74 7.86
N VAL A 302 -0.02 7.45 8.90
CA VAL A 302 -0.54 6.96 10.19
C VAL A 302 -1.34 8.03 10.91
N SER A 303 -0.87 9.28 10.97
CA SER A 303 -1.59 10.36 11.67
C SER A 303 -2.92 10.69 10.99
N LEU A 304 -2.96 10.70 9.66
CA LEU A 304 -4.20 10.90 8.88
C LEU A 304 -5.23 9.80 9.15
N TYR A 305 -4.81 8.53 9.24
CA TYR A 305 -5.71 7.45 9.63
C TYR A 305 -6.22 7.63 11.05
N MET A 306 -5.38 8.01 12.02
CA MET A 306 -5.83 8.22 13.39
C MET A 306 -6.82 9.37 13.51
N LEU A 307 -6.59 10.45 12.77
CA LEU A 307 -7.51 11.58 12.71
C LEU A 307 -8.89 11.13 12.17
N LEU A 308 -8.91 10.43 11.03
CA LEU A 308 -10.14 9.87 10.45
C LEU A 308 -10.90 9.02 11.48
N VAL A 309 -10.19 8.11 12.14
CA VAL A 309 -10.80 7.19 13.10
C VAL A 309 -11.39 7.94 14.31
N THR A 310 -10.74 9.04 14.73
CA THR A 310 -11.18 9.88 15.84
C THR A 310 -12.42 10.69 15.46
N GLN A 311 -12.44 11.27 14.25
CA GLN A 311 -13.58 12.01 13.70
C GLN A 311 -14.84 11.13 13.55
N LEU A 312 -14.67 9.83 13.30
CA LEU A 312 -15.78 8.87 13.22
C LEU A 312 -16.38 8.49 14.58
N GLY A 313 -15.86 9.02 15.70
CA GLY A 313 -16.53 9.00 17.01
C GLY A 313 -16.61 7.64 17.70
N HIS A 314 -15.77 6.67 17.33
CA HIS A 314 -15.80 5.34 17.93
C HIS A 314 -15.26 5.38 19.38
N SER A 315 -16.14 5.23 20.36
CA SER A 315 -15.85 5.34 21.80
C SER A 315 -14.70 4.45 22.30
N TYR A 316 -14.62 3.19 21.86
CA TYR A 316 -13.54 2.26 22.23
C TYR A 316 -12.17 2.62 21.64
N ILE A 317 -12.15 3.49 20.61
CA ILE A 317 -10.92 3.90 19.94
C ILE A 317 -10.21 4.98 20.77
N PHE A 318 -10.95 5.80 21.50
CA PHE A 318 -10.36 6.74 22.45
C PHE A 318 -9.59 6.01 23.57
N ASP A 319 -10.10 4.88 24.05
CA ASP A 319 -9.35 3.99 24.95
C ASP A 319 -8.08 3.45 24.27
N ALA A 320 -8.17 2.92 23.05
CA ALA A 320 -7.00 2.40 22.33
C ALA A 320 -5.95 3.50 21.98
N LEU A 321 -6.40 4.72 21.69
CA LEU A 321 -5.58 5.88 21.34
C LEU A 321 -4.78 6.38 22.55
N GLY A 322 -5.40 6.42 23.74
CA GLY A 322 -4.76 6.81 24.99
C GLY A 322 -3.69 5.82 25.48
N TYR A 323 -3.85 4.52 25.20
CA TYR A 323 -2.96 3.48 25.76
C TYR A 323 -1.67 3.21 24.99
N GLY A 324 -1.56 3.60 23.71
CA GLY A 324 -0.36 3.26 22.94
C GLY A 324 -0.09 4.09 21.70
N LEU A 325 -1.11 4.64 21.05
CA LEU A 325 -0.93 5.36 19.79
C LEU A 325 -0.50 6.80 19.99
N LEU A 326 -1.22 7.57 20.80
CA LEU A 326 -0.86 8.96 21.08
C LEU A 326 0.55 9.09 21.68
N PRO A 327 0.96 8.26 22.67
CA PRO A 327 2.34 8.26 23.15
C PRO A 327 3.38 7.90 22.06
N CYS A 328 3.06 6.99 21.14
CA CYS A 328 3.96 6.65 20.04
C CYS A 328 4.06 7.80 19.03
N LEU A 329 2.97 8.51 18.74
CA LEU A 329 2.94 9.67 17.85
C LEU A 329 3.73 10.85 18.44
N LEU A 330 3.57 11.14 19.74
CA LEU A 330 4.34 12.18 20.44
C LEU A 330 5.84 11.86 20.51
N LYS A 331 6.20 10.60 20.78
CA LYS A 331 7.60 10.15 20.71
C LYS A 331 8.17 10.25 19.29
N ALA A 332 7.34 10.03 18.27
CA ALA A 332 7.76 10.13 16.88
C ALA A 332 8.07 11.56 16.47
N THR A 333 7.20 12.51 16.79
CA THR A 333 7.45 13.95 16.58
C THR A 333 8.70 14.43 17.35
N GLU A 334 8.89 14.00 18.61
CA GLU A 334 10.13 14.30 19.36
C GLU A 334 11.39 13.84 18.61
N ARG A 335 11.38 12.62 18.07
CA ARG A 335 12.53 12.11 17.31
C ARG A 335 12.72 12.84 15.98
N LEU A 336 11.64 13.26 15.31
CA LEU A 336 11.77 14.05 14.08
C LEU A 336 12.49 15.38 14.33
N HIS A 337 12.28 16.03 15.48
CA HIS A 337 13.05 17.22 15.84
C HIS A 337 14.54 16.94 16.07
N TRP A 338 14.93 15.73 16.47
CA TRP A 338 16.36 15.38 16.55
C TRP A 338 17.05 15.39 15.18
N TYR A 339 16.28 15.26 14.10
CA TYR A 339 16.76 15.37 12.72
C TYR A 339 16.49 16.74 12.08
N ARG A 340 16.14 17.77 12.87
CA ARG A 340 15.79 19.11 12.37
C ARG A 340 16.82 19.68 11.38
N ARG A 341 18.12 19.47 11.64
CA ARG A 341 19.21 19.92 10.75
C ARG A 341 19.21 19.24 9.38
N LEU A 342 18.80 17.97 9.29
CA LEU A 342 18.67 17.26 8.01
C LEU A 342 17.38 17.63 7.27
N ILE A 343 16.34 18.01 8.02
CA ILE A 343 15.02 18.39 7.49
C ILE A 343 15.06 19.78 6.82
N GLN A 344 15.79 20.73 7.41
CA GLN A 344 15.95 22.11 6.90
C GLN A 344 16.62 22.20 5.51
N GLY A 345 17.20 21.11 5.01
CA GLY A 345 17.79 21.04 3.67
C GLY A 345 16.80 20.69 2.55
N SER A 346 15.51 20.41 2.85
CA SER A 346 14.53 20.00 1.85
C SER A 346 13.13 20.50 2.19
N SER A 347 12.63 21.49 1.41
CA SER A 347 11.29 22.07 1.58
C SER A 347 10.17 21.02 1.62
N ILE A 348 10.22 20.03 0.74
CA ILE A 348 9.24 18.93 0.70
C ILE A 348 9.20 18.15 2.01
N ILE A 349 10.36 17.93 2.65
CA ILE A 349 10.44 17.21 3.92
C ILE A 349 9.96 18.10 5.07
N GLU A 350 10.20 19.41 5.00
CA GLU A 350 9.65 20.37 5.95
C GLU A 350 8.13 20.42 5.90
N ASP A 351 7.54 20.52 4.70
CA ASP A 351 6.08 20.54 4.51
C ASP A 351 5.42 19.26 5.06
N LEU A 352 6.02 18.10 4.80
CA LEU A 352 5.52 16.83 5.33
C LEU A 352 5.66 16.74 6.86
N ARG A 353 6.72 17.32 7.45
CA ARG A 353 6.86 17.41 8.90
C ARG A 353 5.76 18.30 9.48
N TYR A 354 5.54 19.46 8.89
CA TYR A 354 4.51 20.41 9.33
C TYR A 354 3.13 19.76 9.30
N SER A 355 2.77 19.10 8.19
CA SER A 355 1.50 18.36 8.07
C SER A 355 1.35 17.27 9.12
N ALA A 356 2.43 16.54 9.43
CA ALA A 356 2.39 15.55 10.51
C ALA A 356 2.18 16.17 11.90
N GLU A 357 2.83 17.31 12.18
CA GLU A 357 2.68 18.05 13.43
C GLU A 357 1.26 18.59 13.59
N GLU A 358 0.69 19.15 12.52
CA GLU A 358 -0.69 19.64 12.45
C GLU A 358 -1.71 18.52 12.74
N ASN A 359 -1.62 17.38 12.05
CA ASN A 359 -2.50 16.23 12.28
C ASN A 359 -2.47 15.73 13.73
N ILE A 360 -1.32 15.84 14.39
CA ILE A 360 -1.15 15.37 15.78
C ILE A 360 -1.70 16.38 16.78
N SER A 361 -1.59 17.67 16.48
CA SER A 361 -2.25 18.69 17.27
C SER A 361 -3.75 18.49 17.23
N GLU A 362 -4.32 18.40 16.02
CA GLU A 362 -5.76 18.19 15.82
C GLU A 362 -6.23 16.90 16.52
N LEU A 363 -5.47 15.81 16.41
CA LEU A 363 -5.76 14.57 17.12
C LEU A 363 -5.76 14.79 18.64
N SER A 364 -4.77 15.50 19.18
CA SER A 364 -4.62 15.74 20.62
C SER A 364 -5.75 16.61 21.17
N GLU A 365 -6.16 17.62 20.41
CA GLU A 365 -7.30 18.50 20.70
C GLU A 365 -8.62 17.73 20.66
N THR A 366 -8.83 16.93 19.61
CA THR A 366 -10.03 16.11 19.46
C THR A 366 -10.15 15.10 20.59
N VAL A 367 -9.04 14.45 20.95
CA VAL A 367 -8.90 13.58 22.11
C VAL A 367 -9.26 14.34 23.39
N ALA A 368 -8.68 15.51 23.63
CA ALA A 368 -8.96 16.32 24.81
C ALA A 368 -10.45 16.73 24.90
N ALA A 369 -11.06 17.10 23.78
CA ALA A 369 -12.47 17.49 23.69
C ALA A 369 -13.43 16.30 23.93
N HIS A 370 -13.08 15.09 23.48
CA HIS A 370 -13.93 13.91 23.64
C HIS A 370 -13.82 13.25 25.02
N PHE A 371 -12.75 13.53 25.78
CA PHE A 371 -12.57 12.94 27.10
C PHE A 371 -13.31 13.71 28.20
N MET A 372 -14.62 13.47 28.34
CA MET A 372 -15.37 13.74 29.59
C MET A 372 -15.25 12.60 30.62
N TYR A 373 -14.55 11.50 30.31
CA TYR A 373 -14.33 10.37 31.23
C TYR A 373 -13.04 10.53 32.04
N ALA A 374 -13.20 10.80 33.34
CA ALA A 374 -12.12 11.08 34.30
C ALA A 374 -11.02 10.02 34.38
N SER A 375 -11.31 8.74 34.08
CA SER A 375 -10.35 7.64 34.12
C SER A 375 -9.32 7.69 32.98
N ILE A 376 -9.73 8.17 31.80
CA ILE A 376 -8.87 8.27 30.62
C ILE A 376 -8.13 9.61 30.63
N LEU A 377 -8.80 10.70 31.01
CA LEU A 377 -8.19 12.00 31.31
C LEU A 377 -7.01 11.86 32.30
N LYS A 378 -7.21 11.14 33.41
CA LYS A 378 -6.16 10.92 34.41
C LYS A 378 -4.92 10.22 33.85
N ARG A 379 -5.07 9.40 32.80
CA ARG A 379 -3.96 8.63 32.18
C ARG A 379 -3.32 9.32 30.98
N SER A 380 -4.10 10.10 30.20
CA SER A 380 -3.62 10.92 29.08
C SER A 380 -3.02 12.27 29.53
N SER A 381 -3.37 12.74 30.73
CA SER A 381 -2.91 13.98 31.39
C SER A 381 -1.40 14.25 31.25
N ARG A 382 -0.56 13.27 31.57
CA ARG A 382 0.91 13.40 31.51
C ARG A 382 1.42 13.62 30.08
N PHE A 383 0.72 13.09 29.08
CA PHE A 383 1.10 13.21 27.67
C PHE A 383 0.61 14.52 27.06
N ILE A 384 -0.61 14.94 27.40
CA ILE A 384 -1.16 16.24 27.02
C ILE A 384 -0.27 17.35 27.62
N SER A 385 0.03 17.28 28.91
CA SER A 385 0.95 18.22 29.56
C SER A 385 2.35 18.21 28.94
N LYS A 386 2.82 17.06 28.44
CA LYS A 386 4.09 16.98 27.70
C LYS A 386 4.00 17.67 26.34
N ALA A 387 2.91 17.49 25.60
CA ALA A 387 2.68 18.13 24.30
C ALA A 387 2.53 19.67 24.45
N GLU A 388 1.87 20.14 25.51
CA GLU A 388 1.79 21.56 25.89
C GLU A 388 3.17 22.14 26.17
N ARG A 389 3.99 21.45 27.00
CA ARG A 389 5.37 21.88 27.27
C ARG A 389 6.27 21.93 26.03
N LEU A 390 5.92 21.16 25.00
CA LEU A 390 6.63 21.15 23.72
C LEU A 390 6.10 22.21 22.74
N GLY A 391 5.12 23.03 23.12
CA GLY A 391 4.54 24.08 22.29
C GLY A 391 3.75 23.55 21.09
N ARG A 392 3.15 22.35 21.22
CA ARG A 392 2.53 21.63 20.10
C ARG A 392 1.02 21.80 19.96
N PHE A 393 0.42 22.68 20.77
CA PHE A 393 -0.96 23.12 20.60
C PHE A 393 -0.93 24.53 20.01
N PRO A 394 -1.43 24.77 18.79
CA PRO A 394 -1.65 26.09 18.28
C PRO A 394 -2.83 26.72 19.04
N GLU A 395 -2.62 27.93 19.55
CA GLU A 395 -3.73 28.79 19.96
C GLU A 395 -4.54 29.19 18.71
N ARG A 396 -5.58 28.45 18.31
CA ARG A 396 -6.61 29.01 17.45
C ARG A 396 -8.03 28.57 17.76
N ARG A 397 -8.90 29.57 17.62
CA ARG A 397 -10.30 29.69 18.01
C ARG A 397 -11.23 28.83 17.16
N ASN A 398 -12.11 28.13 17.88
CA ASN A 398 -13.54 27.93 17.66
C ASN A 398 -14.07 27.85 16.22
N SER A 399 -14.53 26.65 15.87
CA SER A 399 -15.92 26.49 15.40
C SER A 399 -16.56 25.38 16.24
N ASP A 400 -17.57 25.80 17.02
CA ASP A 400 -18.48 25.00 17.83
C ASP A 400 -18.04 24.57 19.24
N GLY A 401 -18.12 25.52 20.18
CA GLY A 401 -18.91 25.30 21.38
C GLY A 401 -18.24 24.77 22.66
N VAL A 402 -16.93 24.62 22.74
CA VAL A 402 -16.22 24.48 24.03
C VAL A 402 -14.98 25.36 24.02
N THR A 403 -14.94 26.39 24.86
CA THR A 403 -13.79 27.31 24.94
C THR A 403 -12.61 26.63 25.63
N ILE A 404 -11.39 26.90 25.16
CA ILE A 404 -10.12 26.49 25.81
C ILE A 404 -10.10 26.90 27.29
N GLU A 405 -10.74 28.02 27.63
CA GLU A 405 -10.94 28.48 29.01
C GLU A 405 -11.89 27.58 29.82
N GLY A 406 -12.89 26.98 29.19
CA GLY A 406 -13.76 25.97 29.79
C GLY A 406 -13.03 24.65 30.07
N LEU A 407 -12.15 24.22 29.15
CA LEU A 407 -11.28 23.04 29.35
C LEU A 407 -10.23 23.30 30.44
N ARG A 408 -9.65 24.50 30.49
CA ARG A 408 -8.71 24.92 31.54
C ARG A 408 -9.41 25.06 32.90
N GLY A 409 -10.65 25.53 32.92
CA GLY A 409 -11.49 25.59 34.12
C GLY A 409 -11.86 24.19 34.64
N ALA A 410 -12.23 23.27 33.75
CA ALA A 410 -12.50 21.87 34.11
C ALA A 410 -11.23 21.16 34.62
N TRP A 411 -10.06 21.49 34.06
CA TRP A 411 -8.76 21.00 34.51
C TRP A 411 -8.41 21.46 35.94
N ILE A 412 -8.55 22.75 36.23
CA ILE A 412 -8.30 23.32 37.56
C ILE A 412 -9.28 22.73 38.59
N TYR A 413 -10.57 22.64 38.25
CA TYR A 413 -11.59 22.07 39.12
C TYR A 413 -11.34 20.58 39.45
N PHE A 414 -10.78 19.83 38.48
CA PHE A 414 -10.40 18.43 38.66
C PHE A 414 -9.14 18.26 39.52
N GLU A 415 -8.10 19.09 39.34
CA GLU A 415 -6.91 19.08 40.21
C GLU A 415 -7.30 19.33 41.67
N ASP A 416 -8.15 20.32 41.92
CA ASP A 416 -8.64 20.64 43.26
C ASP A 416 -9.49 19.51 43.86
N SER A 417 -10.33 18.86 43.04
CA SER A 417 -11.17 17.73 43.46
C SER A 417 -10.35 16.47 43.79
N VAL A 418 -9.27 16.21 43.06
CA VAL A 418 -8.37 15.07 43.28
C VAL A 418 -7.46 15.30 44.49
N VAL A 419 -7.03 16.54 44.75
CA VAL A 419 -6.32 16.91 45.98
C VAL A 419 -7.22 16.73 47.20
N MET A 420 -8.49 17.16 47.12
CA MET A 420 -9.49 16.96 48.16
C MET A 420 -9.79 15.47 48.44
N LEU A 421 -9.94 14.65 47.40
CA LEU A 421 -10.17 13.20 47.53
C LEU A 421 -8.96 12.42 48.06
N ASN A 422 -7.74 12.93 47.86
CA ASN A 422 -6.52 12.33 48.43
C ASN A 422 -6.27 12.82 49.87
N ALA A 423 -6.68 14.04 50.23
CA ALA A 423 -6.65 14.52 51.62
C ALA A 423 -7.58 13.69 52.52
N GLN A 424 -8.73 13.25 52.01
CA GLN A 424 -9.66 12.35 52.73
C GLN A 424 -9.19 10.89 52.85
N LYS A 425 -8.11 10.49 52.16
CA LYS A 425 -7.57 9.11 52.19
C LYS A 425 -6.32 8.95 53.04
N THR A 426 -5.92 9.98 53.78
CA THR A 426 -4.87 9.87 54.79
C THR A 426 -5.54 9.67 56.15
N PRO A 427 -5.62 8.45 56.71
CA PRO A 427 -6.00 8.33 58.11
C PRO A 427 -4.84 8.89 58.93
N GLU A 428 -5.16 9.84 59.81
CA GLU A 428 -4.29 10.27 60.88
C GLU A 428 -3.76 9.02 61.61
N LYS A 429 -2.48 8.69 61.40
CA LYS A 429 -1.76 7.84 62.33
C LYS A 429 -1.47 8.71 63.55
N LYS A 430 -2.30 8.55 64.59
CA LYS A 430 -1.89 8.81 65.97
C LYS A 430 -0.80 7.82 66.38
#